data_AF-A0AAV2K6R3-F1
#
_entry.id   AF-A0AAV2K6R3-F1
#
_cell.length_a   1.000
_cell.length_b   1.000
_cell.length_c   1.000
_cell.angle_alpha   90.00
_cell.angle_beta   90.00
_cell.angle_gamma   90.00
#
_symmetry.space_group_name_H-M   'P 1'
#
loop_
_entity.id
_entity.type
_entity.pdbx_description
1 polymer ?
#
loop_
_entity_poly.entity_id
_entity_poly.type
_entity_poly.pdbx_seq_one_letter_code
_entity_poly.pdbx_strand_id
1 'polypeptide(L)'
;MRLEVPKTQRMRLEVPKTQCMRLEVPKTQRMRLEVPKTQCMRLEVPKTQCMMLEVPKTQCMRLEVPKTQCMRLEVPKTQRMMLEVPKTQCMRLEVPKTQRMRLEVPKTQCMRLEVPKTQCMRLEVPKTQCMRLEVPKTQCMRLEVPKTQCMRLEVPKTQRMRLEVPKTQRMMLEVPKTQRMRLEVPKTQRMRLEVPKTQRMRLEVPKTQRMRLEVPKTQRMMLEVPKTQRMRLEVPKTQCMRLEVPKT
;
A
#
# COMPACT_ATOMS: atom_id res chain seq x y z
N MET A 1 -13.16 27.09 7.64
CA MET A 1 -12.50 27.31 8.94
C MET A 1 -10.99 27.13 8.77
N ARG A 2 -10.21 28.18 9.04
CA ARG A 2 -8.77 28.09 9.24
C ARG A 2 -8.54 28.09 10.75
N LEU A 3 -7.82 27.10 11.25
CA LEU A 3 -7.44 27.03 12.66
C LEU A 3 -5.92 26.93 12.74
N GLU A 4 -5.35 27.82 13.53
CA GLU A 4 -3.96 27.77 13.95
C GLU A 4 -3.97 27.53 15.45
N VAL A 5 -3.22 26.53 15.89
CA VAL A 5 -3.17 26.14 17.30
C VAL A 5 -1.82 26.47 17.91
N PRO A 6 -1.77 26.85 19.20
CA PRO A 6 -0.51 27.19 19.87
C PRO A 6 0.39 25.97 20.06
N LYS A 7 1.68 26.22 20.24
CA LYS A 7 2.68 25.18 20.56
C LYS A 7 2.28 24.50 21.88
N THR A 8 2.13 23.19 21.86
CA THR A 8 1.77 22.38 23.03
C THR A 8 2.54 21.06 23.01
N GLN A 9 2.85 20.51 24.19
CA GLN A 9 3.42 19.16 24.25
C GLN A 9 2.38 18.10 23.86
N ARG A 10 1.15 18.24 24.39
CA ARG A 10 0.02 17.36 24.11
C ARG A 10 -1.13 18.19 23.57
N MET A 11 -1.69 17.73 22.47
CA MET A 11 -2.85 18.35 21.83
C MET A 11 -3.95 17.31 21.71
N ARG A 12 -5.11 17.61 22.30
CA ARG A 12 -6.38 16.96 21.97
C ARG A 12 -7.28 18.04 21.39
N LEU A 13 -7.73 17.83 20.17
CA LEU A 13 -8.60 18.77 19.48
C LEU A 13 -9.81 18.03 18.92
N GLU A 14 -10.97 18.53 19.27
CA GLU A 14 -12.25 18.21 18.66
C GLU A 14 -12.69 19.47 17.91
N VAL A 15 -12.83 19.36 16.59
CA VAL A 15 -13.24 20.50 15.75
C VAL A 15 -14.73 20.42 15.45
N PRO A 16 -15.44 21.55 15.32
CA PRO A 16 -16.86 21.53 14.98
C PRO A 16 -17.10 21.03 13.54
N LYS A 17 -18.35 20.66 13.24
CA LYS A 17 -18.78 20.35 11.87
C LYS A 17 -18.50 21.56 10.99
N THR A 18 -17.73 21.36 9.93
CA THR A 18 -17.40 22.42 8.99
C THR A 18 -17.48 21.89 7.56
N GLN A 19 -17.80 22.78 6.62
CA GLN A 19 -17.76 22.43 5.21
C GLN A 19 -16.30 22.19 4.76
N CYS A 20 -15.43 23.15 5.05
CA CYS A 20 -14.01 23.11 4.73
C CYS A 20 -13.17 23.44 5.96
N MET A 21 -12.14 22.63 6.20
CA MET A 21 -11.19 22.82 7.28
C MET A 21 -9.75 22.86 6.73
N ARG A 22 -9.02 23.91 7.12
CA ARG A 22 -7.55 23.96 7.05
C ARG A 22 -7.02 24.07 8.47
N LEU A 23 -6.22 23.09 8.88
CA LEU A 23 -5.62 23.05 10.21
C LEU A 23 -4.10 22.98 10.06
N GLU A 24 -3.42 23.96 10.64
CA GLU A 24 -1.97 23.99 10.76
C GLU A 24 -1.61 23.77 12.22
N VAL A 25 -0.94 22.65 12.50
CA VAL A 25 -0.55 22.28 13.86
C VAL A 25 0.93 22.57 14.01
N PRO A 26 1.38 23.19 15.10
CA PRO A 26 2.80 23.36 15.37
C PRO A 26 3.45 22.02 15.72
N LYS A 27 4.74 22.05 16.03
CA LYS A 27 5.43 20.87 16.58
C LYS A 27 4.76 20.46 17.90
N THR A 28 4.37 19.20 18.00
CA THR A 28 3.77 18.60 19.20
C THR A 28 4.48 17.28 19.54
N GLN A 29 4.41 16.80 20.78
CA GLN A 29 4.86 15.43 21.07
C GLN A 29 3.74 14.43 20.79
N ARG A 30 2.54 14.71 21.29
CA ARG A 30 1.36 13.85 21.10
C ARG A 30 0.18 14.65 20.56
N MET A 31 -0.45 14.12 19.53
CA MET A 31 -1.64 14.71 18.91
C MET A 31 -2.74 13.66 18.80
N ARG A 32 -3.92 13.98 19.33
CA ARG A 32 -5.19 13.32 19.03
C ARG A 32 -6.13 14.33 18.40
N LEU A 33 -6.58 14.06 17.19
CA LEU A 33 -7.50 14.93 16.46
C LEU A 33 -8.71 14.12 16.02
N GLU A 34 -9.87 14.57 16.44
CA GLU A 34 -11.16 14.04 16.00
C GLU A 34 -11.85 15.10 15.15
N VAL A 35 -12.02 14.79 13.87
CA VAL A 35 -12.68 15.68 12.92
C VAL A 35 -14.04 15.09 12.63
N PRO A 36 -15.16 15.81 12.81
CA PRO A 36 -16.47 15.34 12.42
C PRO A 36 -16.59 15.28 10.89
N LYS A 37 -17.80 15.06 10.39
CA LYS A 37 -18.05 15.06 8.94
C LYS A 37 -17.64 16.42 8.34
N THR A 38 -16.77 16.39 7.34
CA THR A 38 -16.33 17.57 6.57
C THR A 38 -16.47 17.30 5.07
N GLN A 39 -16.59 18.32 4.22
CA GLN A 39 -16.47 18.12 2.77
C GLN A 39 -14.99 18.05 2.38
N CYS A 40 -14.21 19.03 2.82
CA CYS A 40 -12.79 19.14 2.50
C CYS A 40 -11.94 19.36 3.75
N MET A 41 -10.83 18.62 3.84
CA MET A 41 -9.84 18.75 4.91
C MET A 41 -8.43 18.87 4.34
N ARG A 42 -7.70 19.89 4.79
CA ARG A 42 -6.25 20.01 4.65
C ARG A 42 -5.63 20.09 6.05
N LEU A 43 -4.69 19.19 6.34
CA LEU A 43 -3.98 19.15 7.61
C LEU A 43 -2.48 19.07 7.38
N GLU A 44 -1.75 19.99 8.01
CA GLU A 44 -0.29 20.05 7.99
C GLU A 44 0.24 19.91 9.42
N VAL A 45 1.05 18.88 9.64
CA VAL A 45 1.66 18.58 10.95
C VAL A 45 3.17 18.39 10.76
N PRO A 46 4.00 19.43 10.96
CA PRO A 46 5.40 19.46 10.53
C PRO A 46 6.28 18.47 11.30
N LYS A 47 6.07 18.30 12.61
CA LYS A 47 6.73 17.26 13.42
C LYS A 47 5.82 16.84 14.57
N THR A 48 5.64 15.53 14.73
CA THR A 48 4.99 14.96 15.92
C THR A 48 5.69 13.67 16.34
N GLN A 49 5.63 13.24 17.60
CA GLN A 49 6.14 11.90 17.96
C GLN A 49 5.03 10.88 17.71
N CYS A 50 3.83 11.13 18.25
CA CYS A 50 2.68 10.25 18.12
C CYS A 50 1.46 11.01 17.60
N MET A 51 0.87 10.50 16.52
CA MET A 51 -0.35 11.03 15.92
C MET A 51 -1.46 9.99 15.89
N MET A 52 -2.64 10.37 16.38
CA MET A 52 -3.90 9.68 16.19
C MET A 52 -4.89 10.62 15.53
N LEU A 53 -5.42 10.22 14.38
CA LEU A 53 -6.39 11.00 13.63
C LEU A 53 -7.57 10.13 13.23
N GLU A 54 -8.77 10.58 13.60
CA GLU A 54 -10.05 9.97 13.25
C GLU A 54 -10.88 10.95 12.42
N VAL A 55 -11.23 10.55 11.20
CA VAL A 55 -12.03 11.36 10.26
C VAL A 55 -13.18 10.49 9.71
N PRO A 56 -14.36 10.47 10.35
CA PRO A 56 -15.43 9.52 10.06
C PRO A 56 -15.94 9.59 8.60
N LYS A 57 -16.09 10.79 8.05
CA LYS A 57 -16.48 11.02 6.65
C LYS A 57 -15.87 12.31 6.13
N THR A 58 -15.23 12.23 4.97
CA THR A 58 -14.73 13.39 4.23
C THR A 58 -14.92 13.16 2.72
N GLN A 59 -15.14 14.19 1.91
CA GLN A 59 -15.10 14.00 0.44
C GLN A 59 -13.65 14.04 -0.03
N CYS A 60 -12.91 15.08 0.36
CA CYS A 60 -11.52 15.28 -0.01
C CYS A 60 -10.64 15.48 1.22
N MET A 61 -9.56 14.70 1.30
CA MET A 61 -8.56 14.79 2.36
C MET A 61 -7.16 14.93 1.78
N ARG A 62 -6.43 15.95 2.25
CA ARG A 62 -4.98 16.12 2.06
C ARG A 62 -4.31 16.20 3.42
N LEU A 63 -3.35 15.31 3.67
CA LEU A 63 -2.60 15.26 4.91
C LEU A 63 -1.10 15.20 4.63
N GLU A 64 -0.37 16.14 5.22
CA GLU A 64 1.08 16.24 5.13
C GLU A 64 1.68 16.13 6.53
N VAL A 65 2.46 15.07 6.76
CA VAL A 65 3.13 14.80 8.03
C VAL A 65 4.62 14.51 7.76
N PRO A 66 5.48 15.54 7.62
CA PRO A 66 6.88 15.38 7.23
C PRO A 66 7.68 14.41 8.12
N LYS A 67 7.44 14.44 9.43
CA LYS A 67 8.13 13.58 10.40
C LYS A 67 7.18 13.16 11.52
N THR A 68 7.02 11.86 11.67
CA THR A 68 6.34 11.23 12.82
C THR A 68 7.11 10.01 13.29
N GLN A 69 7.02 9.61 14.57
CA GLN A 69 7.51 8.28 14.97
C GLN A 69 6.40 7.26 14.76
N CYS A 70 5.22 7.55 15.30
CA CYS A 70 4.05 6.67 15.24
C CYS A 70 2.84 7.41 14.68
N MET A 71 2.18 6.81 13.69
CA MET A 71 0.95 7.34 13.10
C MET A 71 -0.14 6.28 13.05
N ARG A 72 -1.31 6.60 13.59
CA ARG A 72 -2.57 5.86 13.40
C ARG A 72 -3.58 6.80 12.74
N LEU A 73 -4.11 6.37 11.61
CA LEU A 73 -5.12 7.12 10.86
C LEU A 73 -6.30 6.22 10.51
N GLU A 74 -7.50 6.66 10.88
CA GLU A 74 -8.76 5.99 10.60
C GLU A 74 -9.67 6.92 9.79
N VAL A 75 -9.95 6.52 8.54
CA VAL A 75 -10.80 7.28 7.62
C VAL A 75 -11.85 6.33 7.02
N PRO A 76 -12.98 6.11 7.73
CA PRO A 76 -14.00 5.14 7.34
C PRO A 76 -14.54 5.34 5.91
N LYS A 77 -14.75 6.60 5.50
CA LYS A 77 -15.26 6.94 4.17
C LYS A 77 -14.60 8.20 3.64
N THR A 78 -13.94 8.08 2.49
CA THR A 78 -13.42 9.21 1.71
C THR A 78 -13.69 9.04 0.22
N GLN A 79 -13.84 10.11 -0.56
CA GLN A 79 -13.84 9.96 -2.03
C GLN A 79 -12.41 10.07 -2.56
N ARG A 80 -11.67 11.09 -2.12
CA ARG A 80 -10.30 11.36 -2.54
C ARG A 80 -9.40 11.54 -1.33
N MET A 81 -8.33 10.76 -1.28
CA MET A 81 -7.32 10.84 -0.22
C MET A 81 -5.92 11.00 -0.84
N MET A 82 -5.22 12.01 -0.35
CA MET A 82 -3.80 12.23 -0.58
C MET A 82 -3.08 12.30 0.76
N LEU A 83 -2.08 11.45 0.94
CA LEU A 83 -1.30 11.38 2.17
C LEU A 83 0.18 11.33 1.85
N GLU A 84 0.93 12.27 2.40
CA GLU A 84 2.38 12.39 2.27
C GLU A 84 3.03 12.28 3.65
N VAL A 85 3.76 11.19 3.88
CA VAL A 85 4.47 10.91 5.15
C VAL A 85 5.93 10.57 4.84
N PRO A 86 6.80 11.58 4.62
CA PRO A 86 8.21 11.40 4.26
C PRO A 86 9.01 10.48 5.19
N LYS A 87 8.82 10.60 6.50
CA LYS A 87 9.55 9.81 7.51
C LYS A 87 8.62 9.39 8.64
N THR A 88 8.44 8.09 8.79
CA THR A 88 7.74 7.46 9.92
C THR A 88 8.52 6.24 10.41
N GLN A 89 8.41 5.87 11.69
CA GLN A 89 8.89 4.54 12.13
C GLN A 89 7.76 3.53 11.94
N CYS A 90 6.59 3.83 12.48
CA CYS A 90 5.43 2.95 12.47
C CYS A 90 4.20 3.68 11.91
N MET A 91 3.54 3.06 10.93
CA MET A 91 2.31 3.56 10.33
C MET A 91 1.23 2.48 10.29
N ARG A 92 0.06 2.82 10.84
CA ARG A 92 -1.19 2.06 10.68
C ARG A 92 -2.23 2.96 10.04
N LEU A 93 -2.78 2.51 8.91
CA LEU A 93 -3.80 3.23 8.17
C LEU A 93 -4.96 2.30 7.84
N GLU A 94 -6.17 2.71 8.22
CA GLU A 94 -7.42 2.00 7.97
C GLU A 94 -8.37 2.89 7.17
N VAL A 95 -8.64 2.48 5.92
CA VAL A 95 -9.53 3.21 5.00
C VAL A 95 -10.55 2.24 4.39
N PRO A 96 -11.63 1.91 5.11
CA PRO A 96 -12.67 0.97 4.68
C PRO A 96 -13.23 1.23 3.28
N LYS A 97 -13.48 2.50 2.92
CA LYS A 97 -14.05 2.87 1.62
C LYS A 97 -13.40 4.13 1.09
N THR A 98 -12.75 4.01 -0.07
CA THR A 98 -12.24 5.14 -0.85
C THR A 98 -12.55 4.98 -2.34
N GLN A 99 -12.69 6.07 -3.10
CA GLN A 99 -12.70 5.95 -4.57
C GLN A 99 -11.28 6.06 -5.11
N ARG A 100 -10.54 7.08 -4.68
CA ARG A 100 -9.15 7.34 -5.12
C ARG A 100 -8.25 7.56 -3.92
N MET A 101 -7.17 6.79 -3.87
CA MET A 101 -6.13 6.93 -2.85
C MET A 101 -4.76 7.07 -3.51
N ARG A 102 -4.03 8.12 -3.10
CA ARG A 102 -2.60 8.29 -3.35
C ARG A 102 -1.88 8.39 -2.01
N LEU A 103 -0.87 7.56 -1.82
CA LEU A 103 -0.09 7.51 -0.59
C LEU A 103 1.41 7.46 -0.94
N GLU A 104 2.17 8.38 -0.38
CA GLU A 104 3.61 8.48 -0.54
C GLU A 104 4.29 8.39 0.82
N VAL A 105 5.04 7.31 1.04
CA VAL A 105 5.76 7.05 2.29
C VAL A 105 7.23 6.71 1.97
N PRO A 106 8.08 7.72 1.68
CA PRO A 106 9.49 7.56 1.32
C PRO A 106 10.30 6.65 2.25
N LYS A 107 10.14 6.79 3.57
CA LYS A 107 10.87 6.00 4.56
C LYS A 107 9.97 5.60 5.72
N THR A 108 9.79 4.30 5.88
CA THR A 108 9.11 3.69 7.03
C THR A 108 9.88 2.47 7.55
N GLN A 109 9.79 2.14 8.84
CA GLN A 109 10.28 0.82 9.30
C GLN A 109 9.16 -0.20 9.13
N CYS A 110 7.98 0.10 9.68
CA CYS A 110 6.83 -0.77 9.69
C CYS A 110 5.59 -0.07 9.14
N MET A 111 4.94 -0.71 8.17
CA MET A 111 3.70 -0.23 7.57
C MET A 111 2.62 -1.31 7.55
N ARG A 112 1.46 -0.99 8.11
CA ARG A 112 0.22 -1.77 7.98
C ARG A 112 -0.86 -0.90 7.34
N LEU A 113 -1.43 -1.38 6.25
CA LEU A 113 -2.47 -0.68 5.51
C LEU A 113 -3.62 -1.64 5.18
N GLU A 114 -4.82 -1.25 5.58
CA GLU A 114 -6.07 -1.97 5.33
C GLU A 114 -7.02 -1.09 4.52
N VAL A 115 -7.28 -1.50 3.29
CA VAL A 115 -8.19 -0.78 2.36
C VAL A 115 -9.21 -1.77 1.78
N PRO A 116 -10.26 -2.13 2.55
CA PRO A 116 -11.30 -3.09 2.14
C PRO A 116 -11.90 -2.84 0.75
N LYS A 117 -12.20 -1.59 0.40
CA LYS A 117 -12.80 -1.22 -0.88
C LYS A 117 -12.18 0.06 -1.43
N THR A 118 -11.52 -0.06 -2.58
CA THR A 118 -11.03 1.08 -3.36
C THR A 118 -11.34 0.91 -4.84
N GLN A 119 -11.55 1.99 -5.60
CA GLN A 119 -11.58 1.88 -7.06
C GLN A 119 -10.15 1.97 -7.61
N CYS A 120 -9.42 3.01 -7.22
CA CYS A 120 -8.06 3.27 -7.67
C CYS A 120 -7.12 3.52 -6.49
N MET A 121 -6.00 2.80 -6.47
CA MET A 121 -4.96 2.95 -5.46
C MET A 121 -3.59 3.09 -6.11
N ARG A 122 -2.87 4.15 -5.72
CA ARG A 122 -1.44 4.34 -5.99
C ARG A 122 -0.69 4.45 -4.68
N LEU A 123 0.32 3.61 -4.49
CA LEU A 123 1.15 3.59 -3.30
C LEU A 123 2.62 3.54 -3.69
N GLU A 124 3.40 4.49 -3.16
CA GLU A 124 4.84 4.57 -3.34
C GLU A 124 5.53 4.50 -1.98
N VAL A 125 6.31 3.44 -1.77
CA VAL A 125 7.07 3.21 -0.53
C VAL A 125 8.53 2.87 -0.88
N PRO A 126 9.35 3.88 -1.22
CA PRO A 126 10.75 3.72 -1.61
C PRO A 126 11.59 2.82 -0.69
N LYS A 127 11.44 2.97 0.63
CA LYS A 127 12.19 2.19 1.63
C LYS A 127 11.29 1.81 2.79
N THR A 128 11.12 0.50 2.98
CA THR A 128 10.46 -0.09 4.15
C THR A 128 11.25 -1.29 4.67
N GLN A 129 11.18 -1.61 5.97
CA GLN A 129 11.67 -2.91 6.46
C GLN A 129 10.55 -3.94 6.32
N CYS A 130 9.39 -3.65 6.88
CA CYS A 130 8.24 -4.53 6.93
C CYS A 130 6.99 -3.84 6.38
N MET A 131 6.30 -4.50 5.44
CA MET A 131 5.05 -4.03 4.87
C MET A 131 4.00 -5.12 4.85
N ARG A 132 2.82 -4.82 5.41
CA ARG A 132 1.59 -5.60 5.28
C ARG A 132 0.50 -4.75 4.64
N LEU A 133 -0.05 -5.23 3.55
CA LEU A 133 -1.11 -4.55 2.81
C LEU A 133 -2.25 -5.53 2.50
N GLU A 134 -3.46 -5.15 2.91
CA GLU A 134 -4.69 -5.91 2.67
C GLU A 134 -5.66 -5.04 1.87
N VAL A 135 -5.94 -5.44 0.63
CA VAL A 135 -6.88 -4.75 -0.27
C VAL A 135 -7.89 -5.76 -0.85
N PRO A 136 -8.91 -6.16 -0.07
CA PRO A 136 -9.93 -7.13 -0.47
C PRO A 136 -10.56 -6.90 -1.85
N LYS A 137 -10.88 -5.65 -2.19
CA LYS A 137 -11.51 -5.29 -3.47
C LYS A 137 -10.92 -4.00 -4.02
N THR A 138 -10.28 -4.09 -5.18
CA THR A 138 -9.79 -2.95 -5.96
C THR A 138 -10.11 -3.12 -7.45
N GLN A 139 -10.33 -2.03 -8.20
CA GLN A 139 -10.36 -2.13 -9.66
C GLN A 139 -8.94 -2.01 -10.21
N CYS A 140 -8.23 -0.95 -9.83
CA CYS A 140 -6.87 -0.66 -10.27
C CYS A 140 -5.94 -0.42 -9.10
N MET A 141 -4.80 -1.13 -9.11
CA MET A 141 -3.75 -0.98 -8.11
C MET A 141 -2.38 -0.83 -8.76
N ARG A 142 -1.65 0.22 -8.36
CA ARG A 142 -0.23 0.42 -8.66
C ARG A 142 0.53 0.55 -7.36
N LEU A 143 1.53 -0.31 -7.17
CA LEU A 143 2.37 -0.33 -5.98
C LEU A 143 3.84 -0.38 -6.40
N GLU A 144 4.62 0.58 -5.89
CA GLU A 144 6.07 0.69 -6.13
C GLU A 144 6.80 0.66 -4.79
N VAL A 145 7.58 -0.42 -4.56
CA VAL A 145 8.36 -0.62 -3.34
C VAL A 145 9.81 -0.99 -3.72
N PRO A 146 10.64 0.00 -4.10
CA PRO A 146 12.04 -0.19 -4.50
C PRO A 146 12.89 -1.07 -3.58
N LYS A 147 12.76 -0.88 -2.26
CA LYS A 147 13.53 -1.63 -1.26
C LYS A 147 12.64 -2.02 -0.08
N THR A 148 12.47 -3.32 0.12
CA THR A 148 11.81 -3.90 1.29
C THR A 148 12.57 -5.12 1.83
N GLN A 149 12.52 -5.41 3.12
CA GLN A 149 13.02 -6.70 3.62
C GLN A 149 11.90 -7.73 3.53
N CYS A 150 10.74 -7.42 4.10
CA CYS A 150 9.58 -8.30 4.17
C CYS A 150 8.34 -7.60 3.63
N MET A 151 7.67 -8.26 2.67
CA MET A 151 6.40 -7.80 2.11
C MET A 151 5.37 -8.94 2.14
N ARG A 152 4.19 -8.64 2.70
CA ARG A 152 2.98 -9.45 2.58
C ARG A 152 1.87 -8.61 1.95
N LEU A 153 1.33 -9.09 0.84
CA LEU A 153 0.27 -8.43 0.10
C LEU A 153 -0.88 -9.41 -0.16
N GLU A 154 -2.08 -9.05 0.26
CA GLU A 154 -3.31 -9.82 0.04
C GLU A 154 -4.31 -8.98 -0.74
N VAL A 155 -4.60 -9.38 -1.97
CA VAL A 155 -5.56 -8.70 -2.86
C VAL A 155 -6.53 -9.73 -3.47
N PRO A 156 -7.54 -10.18 -2.70
CA PRO A 156 -8.53 -11.17 -3.12
C PRO A 156 -9.17 -10.93 -4.49
N LYS A 157 -9.54 -9.69 -4.81
CA LYS A 157 -10.20 -9.33 -6.07
C LYS A 157 -9.63 -8.03 -6.63
N THR A 158 -8.98 -8.13 -7.78
CA THR A 158 -8.50 -6.98 -8.56
C THR A 158 -8.82 -7.12 -10.04
N GLN A 159 -9.06 -6.04 -10.77
CA GLN A 159 -9.11 -6.11 -12.24
C GLN A 159 -7.71 -5.94 -12.83
N ARG A 160 -6.99 -4.90 -12.40
CA ARG A 160 -5.63 -4.58 -12.87
C ARG A 160 -4.70 -4.34 -11.70
N MET A 161 -3.60 -5.08 -11.67
CA MET A 161 -2.53 -4.93 -10.70
C MET A 161 -1.19 -4.75 -11.42
N ARG A 162 -0.46 -3.69 -11.05
CA ARG A 162 0.95 -3.49 -11.36
C ARG A 162 1.74 -3.36 -10.06
N LEU A 163 2.75 -4.22 -9.90
CA LEU A 163 3.61 -4.25 -8.73
C LEU A 163 5.07 -4.27 -9.15
N GLU A 164 5.84 -3.30 -8.64
CA GLU A 164 7.28 -3.18 -8.86
C GLU A 164 8.01 -3.24 -7.53
N VAL A 165 8.79 -4.31 -7.33
CA VAL A 165 9.59 -4.54 -6.12
C VAL A 165 11.03 -4.90 -6.51
N PRO A 166 11.85 -3.92 -6.95
CA PRO A 166 13.24 -4.13 -7.38
C PRO A 166 14.11 -4.98 -6.46
N LYS A 167 14.03 -4.77 -5.15
CA LYS A 167 14.82 -5.49 -4.14
C LYS A 167 13.97 -5.87 -2.94
N THR A 168 13.82 -7.18 -2.73
CA THR A 168 13.15 -7.74 -1.56
C THR A 168 13.90 -8.95 -1.00
N GLN A 169 13.85 -9.21 0.30
CA GLN A 169 14.36 -10.49 0.85
C GLN A 169 13.26 -11.54 0.83
N ARG A 170 12.08 -11.21 1.37
CA ARG A 170 10.93 -12.11 1.47
C ARG A 170 9.68 -11.43 0.94
N MET A 171 9.04 -12.09 -0.02
CA MET A 171 7.78 -11.65 -0.60
C MET A 171 6.75 -12.76 -0.55
N MET A 172 5.57 -12.43 -0.03
CA MET A 172 4.37 -13.25 -0.07
C MET A 172 3.24 -12.43 -0.72
N LEU A 173 2.68 -12.98 -1.78
CA LEU A 173 1.61 -12.34 -2.55
C LEU A 173 0.48 -13.33 -2.79
N GLU A 174 -0.72 -12.99 -2.33
CA GLU A 174 -1.94 -13.77 -2.52
C GLU A 174 -2.96 -12.95 -3.31
N VAL A 175 -3.24 -13.37 -4.54
CA VAL A 175 -4.20 -12.72 -5.44
C VAL A 175 -5.14 -13.76 -6.05
N PRO A 176 -6.14 -14.24 -5.28
CA PRO A 176 -7.12 -15.24 -5.71
C PRO A 176 -7.77 -15.01 -7.08
N LYS A 177 -8.15 -13.78 -7.39
CA LYS A 177 -8.85 -13.42 -8.64
C LYS A 177 -8.32 -12.11 -9.21
N THR A 178 -7.71 -12.19 -10.39
CA THR A 178 -7.26 -11.02 -11.16
C THR A 178 -7.57 -11.15 -12.64
N GLN A 179 -7.84 -10.04 -13.35
CA GLN A 179 -7.90 -10.09 -14.83
C GLN A 179 -6.52 -9.87 -15.44
N ARG A 180 -5.80 -8.84 -14.98
CA ARG A 180 -4.45 -8.51 -15.48
C ARG A 180 -3.51 -8.26 -14.32
N MET A 181 -2.41 -9.00 -14.30
CA MET A 181 -1.32 -8.83 -13.36
C MET A 181 0.00 -8.62 -14.10
N ARG A 182 0.73 -7.58 -13.72
CA ARG A 182 2.14 -7.37 -14.06
C ARG A 182 2.94 -7.25 -12.77
N LEU A 183 3.94 -8.09 -12.63
CA LEU A 183 4.82 -8.14 -11.46
C LEU A 183 6.28 -8.12 -11.90
N GLU A 184 7.04 -7.15 -11.41
CA GLU A 184 8.48 -7.01 -11.67
C GLU A 184 9.25 -7.07 -10.35
N VAL A 185 10.02 -8.13 -10.17
CA VAL A 185 10.84 -8.36 -8.98
C VAL A 185 12.27 -8.76 -9.40
N PRO A 186 13.09 -7.81 -9.89
CA PRO A 186 14.47 -8.03 -10.32
C PRO A 186 15.34 -8.88 -9.39
N LYS A 187 15.26 -8.65 -8.07
CA LYS A 187 16.08 -9.34 -7.07
C LYS A 187 15.25 -9.71 -5.84
N THR A 188 15.07 -11.00 -5.62
CA THR A 188 14.43 -11.55 -4.41
C THR A 188 15.19 -12.75 -3.85
N GLN A 189 15.20 -12.96 -2.52
CA GLN A 189 15.73 -14.22 -1.98
C GLN A 189 14.64 -15.29 -1.94
N ARG A 190 13.46 -14.95 -1.41
CA ARG A 190 12.33 -15.88 -1.30
C ARG A 190 11.06 -15.21 -1.80
N MET A 191 10.42 -15.83 -2.78
CA MET A 191 9.11 -15.43 -3.30
C MET A 191 8.12 -16.58 -3.19
N ARG A 192 6.94 -16.30 -2.62
CA ARG A 192 5.74 -17.14 -2.71
C ARG A 192 4.63 -16.33 -3.36
N LEU A 193 4.06 -16.86 -4.43
CA LEU A 193 2.99 -16.23 -5.19
C LEU A 193 1.86 -17.22 -5.43
N GLU A 194 0.67 -16.86 -4.99
CA GLU A 194 -0.56 -17.65 -5.17
C GLU A 194 -1.59 -16.85 -5.97
N VAL A 195 -1.84 -17.30 -7.20
CA VAL A 195 -2.80 -16.67 -8.12
C VAL A 195 -3.73 -17.74 -8.71
N PRO A 196 -4.68 -18.27 -7.92
CA PRO A 196 -5.64 -19.30 -8.34
C PRO A 196 -6.32 -19.07 -9.70
N LYS A 197 -6.73 -17.84 -9.99
CA LYS A 197 -7.44 -17.48 -11.24
C LYS A 197 -6.94 -16.14 -11.79
N THR A 198 -6.32 -16.19 -12.97
CA THR A 198 -5.87 -14.99 -13.69
C THR A 198 -6.07 -15.08 -15.20
N GLN A 199 -6.63 -14.05 -15.85
CA GLN A 199 -6.73 -14.08 -17.33
C GLN A 199 -5.36 -13.84 -17.97
N ARG A 200 -4.65 -12.78 -17.55
CA ARG A 200 -3.31 -12.44 -18.08
C ARG A 200 -2.34 -12.16 -16.94
N MET A 201 -1.22 -12.86 -16.97
CA MET A 201 -0.13 -12.70 -16.01
C MET A 201 1.19 -12.48 -16.75
N ARG A 202 1.91 -11.41 -16.38
CA ARG A 202 3.32 -11.19 -16.74
C ARG A 202 4.13 -11.10 -15.47
N LEU A 203 5.15 -11.95 -15.34
CA LEU A 203 6.02 -12.05 -14.18
C LEU A 203 7.48 -12.03 -14.62
N GLU A 204 8.21 -11.02 -14.16
CA GLU A 204 9.65 -10.87 -14.42
C GLU A 204 10.41 -10.96 -13.09
N VAL A 205 11.17 -12.04 -12.93
CA VAL A 205 12.03 -12.28 -11.77
C VAL A 205 13.43 -12.69 -12.23
N PRO A 206 14.23 -11.75 -12.76
CA PRO A 206 15.61 -11.99 -13.23
C PRO A 206 16.49 -12.81 -12.31
N LYS A 207 16.45 -12.55 -11.00
CA LYS A 207 17.29 -13.23 -10.00
C LYS A 207 16.48 -13.57 -8.74
N THR A 208 16.33 -14.87 -8.47
CA THR A 208 15.73 -15.37 -7.23
C THR A 208 16.48 -16.59 -6.67
N GLN A 209 16.54 -16.75 -5.34
CA GLN A 209 17.09 -18.00 -4.78
C GLN A 209 15.99 -19.07 -4.69
N ARG A 210 14.83 -18.73 -4.13
CA ARG A 210 13.70 -19.66 -3.98
C ARG A 210 12.42 -19.02 -4.47
N MET A 211 11.74 -19.70 -5.38
CA MET A 211 10.45 -19.29 -5.92
C MET A 211 9.44 -20.44 -5.80
N ARG A 212 8.28 -20.15 -5.21
CA ARG A 212 7.09 -20.99 -5.27
C ARG A 212 5.98 -20.21 -5.96
N LEU A 213 5.48 -20.74 -7.06
CA LEU A 213 4.44 -20.12 -7.86
C LEU A 213 3.29 -21.10 -8.08
N GLU A 214 2.09 -20.72 -7.64
CA GLU A 214 0.86 -21.51 -7.80
C GLU A 214 -0.14 -20.71 -8.62
N VAL A 215 -0.37 -21.16 -9.86
CA VAL A 215 -1.33 -20.57 -10.79
C VAL A 215 -2.22 -21.67 -11.39
N PRO A 216 -3.15 -22.24 -10.60
CA PRO A 216 -4.07 -23.30 -11.05
C PRO A 216 -4.78 -23.06 -12.38
N LYS A 217 -5.24 -21.83 -12.63
CA LYS A 217 -6.01 -21.50 -13.84
C LYS A 217 -5.57 -20.15 -14.41
N THR A 218 -4.99 -20.18 -15.61
CA THR A 218 -4.71 -18.97 -16.37
C THR A 218 -4.97 -19.10 -17.86
N GLN A 219 -5.34 -17.99 -18.53
CA GLN A 219 -5.47 -18.01 -20.00
C GLN A 219 -4.11 -17.72 -20.64
N ARG A 220 -3.44 -16.64 -20.23
CA ARG A 220 -2.13 -16.25 -20.78
C ARG A 220 -1.14 -15.97 -19.66
N MET A 221 -0.01 -16.65 -19.69
CA MET A 221 1.08 -16.48 -18.75
C MET A 221 2.39 -16.24 -19.49
N MET A 222 3.10 -15.19 -19.10
CA MET A 222 4.48 -14.89 -19.48
C MET A 222 5.32 -14.87 -18.20
N LEU A 223 6.32 -15.75 -18.14
CA LEU A 223 7.19 -15.91 -17.00
C LEU A 223 8.66 -15.85 -17.45
N GLU A 224 9.37 -14.82 -16.99
CA GLU A 224 10.79 -14.59 -17.27
C GLU A 224 11.60 -14.68 -15.98
N VAL A 225 12.32 -15.78 -15.82
CA VAL A 225 13.04 -16.14 -14.59
C VAL A 225 14.41 -16.78 -14.93
N PRO A 226 15.33 -16.03 -15.56
CA PRO A 226 16.58 -16.56 -16.11
C PRO A 226 17.58 -17.10 -15.07
N LYS A 227 17.51 -16.68 -13.79
CA LYS A 227 18.42 -17.16 -12.74
C LYS A 227 17.67 -17.50 -11.47
N THR A 228 17.48 -18.80 -11.23
CA THR A 228 16.85 -19.34 -10.02
C THR A 228 17.55 -20.58 -9.50
N GLN A 229 17.80 -20.65 -8.18
CA GLN A 229 18.39 -21.85 -7.57
C GLN A 229 17.36 -22.94 -7.30
N ARG A 230 16.17 -22.58 -6.81
CA ARG A 230 15.05 -23.52 -6.58
C ARG A 230 13.74 -22.90 -7.02
N MET A 231 13.07 -23.57 -7.96
CA MET A 231 11.75 -23.19 -8.45
C MET A 231 10.77 -24.34 -8.23
N ARG A 232 9.61 -24.06 -7.61
CA ARG A 232 8.41 -24.90 -7.66
C ARG A 232 7.33 -24.14 -8.40
N LEU A 233 6.81 -24.75 -9.47
CA LEU A 233 5.85 -24.15 -10.37
C LEU A 233 4.66 -25.09 -10.52
N GLU A 234 3.46 -24.64 -10.15
CA GLU A 234 2.21 -25.40 -10.27
C GLU A 234 1.23 -24.64 -11.14
N VAL A 235 1.16 -25.04 -12.42
CA VAL A 235 0.34 -24.37 -13.42
C VAL A 235 -0.44 -25.40 -14.27
N PRO A 236 -1.39 -26.15 -13.66
CA PRO A 236 -2.05 -27.29 -14.29
C PRO A 236 -2.97 -26.92 -15.46
N LYS A 237 -3.54 -25.71 -15.51
CA LYS A 237 -4.47 -25.28 -16.57
C LYS A 237 -4.08 -23.92 -17.14
N THR A 238 -3.36 -23.95 -18.26
CA THR A 238 -2.95 -22.76 -19.02
C THR A 238 -3.26 -22.91 -20.51
N GLN A 239 -3.91 -21.92 -21.12
CA GLN A 239 -4.15 -21.94 -22.57
C GLN A 239 -2.91 -21.54 -23.36
N CYS A 240 -2.20 -20.49 -22.95
CA CYS A 240 -0.96 -20.03 -23.57
C CYS A 240 0.08 -19.70 -22.52
N MET A 241 1.25 -20.34 -22.59
CA MET A 241 2.36 -20.11 -21.68
C MET A 241 3.63 -19.80 -22.46
N ARG A 242 4.27 -18.67 -22.15
CA ARG A 242 5.67 -18.40 -22.53
C ARG A 242 6.52 -18.46 -21.28
N LEU A 243 7.52 -19.32 -21.29
CA LEU A 243 8.39 -19.59 -20.16
C LEU A 243 9.84 -19.41 -20.57
N GLU A 244 10.53 -18.45 -19.94
CA GLU A 244 11.98 -18.27 -20.05
C GLU A 244 12.59 -18.53 -18.68
N VAL A 245 13.00 -19.76 -18.44
CA VAL A 245 13.63 -20.23 -17.19
C VAL A 245 15.10 -20.55 -17.44
N PRO A 246 15.94 -20.69 -16.40
CA PRO A 246 17.34 -21.03 -16.60
C PRO A 246 17.40 -22.38 -17.33
N LYS A 247 18.27 -22.50 -18.34
CA LYS A 247 18.69 -23.82 -18.82
C LYS A 247 19.46 -24.45 -17.66
N THR A 248 18.98 -25.58 -17.17
CA THR A 248 19.72 -26.42 -16.21
C THR A 248 21.04 -26.86 -16.80
#